data_AF-A0A423U3L4-F1
#
_entry.id   AF-A0A423U3L4-F1
#
_cell.length_a   1.000
_cell.length_b   1.000
_cell.length_c   1.000
_cell.angle_alpha   90.00
_cell.angle_beta   90.00
_cell.angle_gamma   90.00
#
_symmetry.space_group_name_H-M   'P 1'
#
loop_
_entity.id
_entity.type
_entity.pdbx_description
1 polymer ?
#
loop_
_entity_poly.entity_id
_entity_poly.type
_entity_poly.pdbx_seq_one_letter_code
_entity_poly.pdbx_strand_id
1 'polypeptide(L)'
;MILILISISISHAPPPPTPKHTSSQSLTTPPSLPLPSRSPTPFPTHKFTPSHPPNSPLHSHSLPSHFPPPFPPPPTKPPKKTHPPPSPPLPPPTPTTTTTQELREAFRPYGWMLTAAVAAGKSTIDTAYDIDDLANSLDFLHIMAYDYHGKWDRRTGHNAPLYSREDEPEEEKMLNVASTLKVYLDEGAPPEKLVLGLGFYGRTFNLADPQENGIAAPTLTTALAGPYTKEEGFMGYNEICEKQTTEKGLWTLVWQKTHQVPYMIRDNMWIGYDDPISVSLKVAYAQKLGLGGVMAWAIDTDDFQGVCSDTRMKYPLLRAINKALTANMNERPSETPRPTKPSLDDDDFDDRFDDSNTLDSREHESGRPSRVGGRGGSAVATPAVTVLLALLLTSLAAR
;
A
#
# COMPACT_ATOMS: atom_id res chain seq x y z
N MET A 1 1.30 -11.22 29.36
CA MET A 1 -0.09 -10.92 28.94
C MET A 1 -0.02 -10.55 27.46
N ILE A 2 -0.43 -11.44 26.56
CA ILE A 2 -0.31 -11.25 25.11
C ILE A 2 -1.60 -10.62 24.61
N LEU A 3 -1.51 -9.44 23.98
CA LEU A 3 -2.67 -8.74 23.43
C LEU A 3 -2.88 -9.14 21.96
N ILE A 4 -3.66 -10.20 21.73
CA ILE A 4 -3.96 -10.67 20.38
C ILE A 4 -5.00 -9.74 19.73
N LEU A 5 -4.53 -8.76 18.96
CA LEU A 5 -5.37 -7.85 18.18
C LEU A 5 -5.83 -8.49 16.86
N ILE A 6 -6.89 -9.30 16.92
CA ILE A 6 -7.56 -9.81 15.72
C ILE A 6 -8.32 -8.66 15.03
N SER A 7 -7.65 -7.98 14.10
CA SER A 7 -8.26 -6.91 13.28
C SER A 7 -9.06 -7.51 12.11
N ILE A 8 -10.37 -7.70 12.30
CA ILE A 8 -11.27 -8.26 11.28
C ILE A 8 -11.69 -7.16 10.29
N SER A 9 -11.14 -7.19 9.07
CA SER A 9 -11.52 -6.28 7.99
C SER A 9 -12.56 -6.90 7.05
N ILE A 10 -13.84 -6.54 7.21
CA ILE A 10 -14.91 -6.96 6.29
C ILE A 10 -14.85 -6.09 5.02
N SER A 11 -14.64 -6.72 3.87
CA SER A 11 -14.69 -6.06 2.56
C SER A 11 -15.36 -6.95 1.49
N HIS A 12 -15.93 -6.31 0.47
CA HIS A 12 -16.59 -6.99 -0.64
C HIS A 12 -15.60 -7.19 -1.79
N ALA A 13 -15.60 -8.37 -2.41
CA ALA A 13 -14.78 -8.63 -3.58
C ALA A 13 -15.21 -7.76 -4.79
N PRO A 14 -14.26 -7.25 -5.61
CA PRO A 14 -14.60 -6.53 -6.84
C PRO A 14 -15.20 -7.48 -7.89
N PRO A 15 -16.10 -7.00 -8.77
CA PRO A 15 -16.67 -7.83 -9.83
C PRO A 15 -15.61 -8.19 -10.90
N PRO A 16 -15.72 -9.36 -11.56
CA PRO A 16 -14.80 -9.76 -12.62
C PRO A 16 -14.90 -8.83 -13.83
N PRO A 17 -13.79 -8.62 -14.58
CA PRO A 17 -13.79 -7.74 -15.75
C PRO A 17 -14.67 -8.29 -16.87
N THR A 18 -15.53 -7.45 -17.44
CA THR A 18 -16.35 -7.80 -18.59
C THR A 18 -15.50 -7.92 -19.87
N PRO A 19 -15.70 -8.96 -20.70
CA PRO A 19 -14.96 -9.12 -21.95
C PRO A 19 -15.33 -8.00 -22.94
N LYS A 20 -14.32 -7.32 -23.49
CA LYS A 20 -14.51 -6.28 -24.50
C LYS A 20 -14.69 -6.92 -25.88
N HIS A 21 -15.84 -6.69 -26.51
CA HIS A 21 -16.03 -7.03 -27.93
C HIS A 21 -15.13 -6.16 -28.82
N THR A 22 -14.20 -6.79 -29.54
CA THR A 22 -13.37 -6.15 -30.57
C THR A 22 -14.10 -6.13 -31.90
N SER A 23 -14.65 -4.97 -32.28
CA SER A 23 -15.16 -4.74 -33.64
C SER A 23 -14.02 -4.35 -34.59
N SER A 24 -13.74 -5.19 -35.59
CA SER A 24 -12.75 -4.92 -36.63
C SER A 24 -13.26 -3.92 -37.67
N GLN A 25 -12.45 -2.91 -38.00
CA GLN A 25 -12.56 -2.14 -39.25
C GLN A 25 -11.16 -1.87 -39.84
N SER A 26 -11.10 -1.71 -41.15
CA SER A 26 -9.91 -1.83 -41.99
C SER A 26 -9.21 -0.50 -42.31
N LEU A 27 -7.93 -0.59 -42.69
CA LEU A 27 -7.14 0.55 -43.20
C LEU A 27 -7.62 1.01 -44.59
N THR A 28 -7.50 2.32 -44.85
CA THR A 28 -7.05 2.89 -46.13
C THR A 28 -6.45 4.28 -45.90
N THR A 29 -5.56 4.72 -46.79
CA THR A 29 -4.74 5.95 -46.67
C THR A 29 -5.08 7.04 -47.73
N PRO A 30 -4.63 8.30 -47.55
CA PRO A 30 -5.09 9.49 -48.28
C PRO A 30 -3.99 10.01 -49.25
N PRO A 31 -3.82 11.32 -49.61
CA PRO A 31 -4.70 12.51 -49.58
C PRO A 31 -4.73 13.32 -50.90
N SER A 32 -5.42 14.48 -50.94
CA SER A 32 -5.09 15.60 -51.85
C SER A 32 -5.52 16.97 -51.29
N LEU A 33 -4.90 18.05 -51.78
CA LEU A 33 -4.97 19.45 -51.28
C LEU A 33 -5.16 20.43 -52.46
N PRO A 34 -5.70 21.66 -52.27
CA PRO A 34 -4.81 22.83 -52.13
C PRO A 34 -5.31 24.03 -51.27
N LEU A 35 -4.37 24.94 -51.00
CA LEU A 35 -4.49 26.32 -50.45
C LEU A 35 -4.73 27.35 -51.60
N PRO A 36 -4.80 28.71 -51.44
CA PRO A 36 -4.49 29.62 -50.30
C PRO A 36 -5.63 30.69 -50.05
N SER A 37 -5.50 31.92 -49.48
CA SER A 37 -4.38 32.75 -48.97
C SER A 37 -4.82 33.89 -48.00
N ARG A 38 -3.87 34.37 -47.18
CA ARG A 38 -3.68 35.75 -46.63
C ARG A 38 -4.65 36.38 -45.60
N SER A 39 -4.01 37.19 -44.73
CA SER A 39 -4.56 38.16 -43.77
C SER A 39 -4.38 39.62 -44.28
N PRO A 40 -4.90 40.66 -43.60
CA PRO A 40 -4.14 41.32 -42.51
C PRO A 40 -4.98 41.90 -41.32
N THR A 41 -4.27 42.39 -40.29
CA THR A 41 -4.71 43.23 -39.14
C THR A 41 -4.66 44.75 -39.49
N PRO A 42 -5.08 45.76 -38.67
CA PRO A 42 -5.18 45.80 -37.18
C PRO A 42 -6.35 46.60 -36.51
N PHE A 43 -6.20 46.84 -35.19
CA PHE A 43 -6.95 47.67 -34.20
C PHE A 43 -7.19 49.16 -34.59
N PRO A 44 -7.97 50.02 -33.84
CA PRO A 44 -8.34 49.93 -32.40
C PRO A 44 -9.73 50.46 -31.89
N THR A 45 -10.02 50.16 -30.61
CA THR A 45 -10.77 50.92 -29.55
C THR A 45 -11.91 51.92 -29.88
N HIS A 46 -13.08 51.80 -29.19
CA HIS A 46 -13.42 52.59 -27.97
C HIS A 46 -14.79 52.21 -27.33
N LYS A 47 -15.07 52.72 -26.12
CA LYS A 47 -16.32 52.55 -25.33
C LYS A 47 -17.32 53.68 -25.62
N PHE A 48 -18.63 53.45 -25.44
CA PHE A 48 -19.55 54.43 -24.84
C PHE A 48 -20.78 53.74 -24.18
N THR A 49 -21.43 54.44 -23.24
CA THR A 49 -22.61 53.98 -22.47
C THR A 49 -23.77 55.01 -22.59
N PRO A 50 -24.81 55.08 -21.73
CA PRO A 50 -26.17 54.70 -22.14
C PRO A 50 -27.22 55.84 -22.08
N SER A 51 -28.45 55.58 -22.55
CA SER A 51 -29.60 56.46 -22.29
C SER A 51 -30.96 55.75 -22.27
N HIS A 52 -31.85 56.27 -21.43
CA HIS A 52 -33.29 56.01 -21.26
C HIS A 52 -34.02 57.37 -21.35
N PRO A 53 -35.38 57.45 -21.34
CA PRO A 53 -36.40 56.71 -22.10
C PRO A 53 -37.09 57.74 -23.05
N PRO A 54 -38.43 57.97 -23.23
CA PRO A 54 -39.56 57.86 -22.27
C PRO A 54 -40.94 57.38 -22.84
N ASN A 55 -41.96 57.45 -21.97
CA ASN A 55 -43.41 57.63 -22.21
C ASN A 55 -44.32 56.54 -22.82
N SER A 56 -45.45 56.34 -22.12
CA SER A 56 -46.68 55.58 -22.44
C SER A 56 -47.77 56.54 -23.03
N PRO A 57 -49.09 56.23 -23.16
CA PRO A 57 -49.88 55.02 -22.83
C PRO A 57 -50.99 54.62 -23.86
N LEU A 58 -51.92 53.74 -23.43
CA LEU A 58 -53.25 53.41 -24.04
C LEU A 58 -53.21 52.55 -25.33
N HIS A 59 -54.10 51.58 -25.60
CA HIS A 59 -55.45 51.31 -25.08
C HIS A 59 -55.72 49.80 -24.78
N SER A 60 -56.95 49.49 -24.34
CA SER A 60 -57.49 48.18 -23.95
C SER A 60 -57.75 47.20 -25.10
N HIS A 61 -57.68 45.88 -24.83
CA HIS A 61 -58.73 44.93 -25.25
C HIS A 61 -58.77 43.63 -24.40
N SER A 62 -59.94 42.99 -24.42
CA SER A 62 -60.45 41.87 -23.62
C SER A 62 -59.67 40.53 -23.72
N LEU A 63 -59.62 39.80 -22.60
CA LEU A 63 -59.08 38.43 -22.46
C LEU A 63 -60.06 37.34 -22.93
N PRO A 64 -59.59 36.29 -23.63
CA PRO A 64 -60.17 34.94 -23.60
C PRO A 64 -59.44 34.04 -22.57
N SER A 65 -60.18 33.15 -21.90
CA SER A 65 -59.63 32.26 -20.87
C SER A 65 -59.08 30.94 -21.44
N HIS A 66 -57.77 30.72 -21.30
CA HIS A 66 -57.17 29.39 -21.38
C HIS A 66 -56.62 28.98 -20.01
N PHE A 67 -57.19 27.92 -19.43
CA PHE A 67 -56.61 27.24 -18.27
C PHE A 67 -55.43 26.37 -18.70
N PRO A 68 -54.34 26.31 -17.92
CA PRO A 68 -53.29 25.32 -18.14
C PRO A 68 -53.80 23.91 -17.82
N PRO A 69 -53.21 22.85 -18.41
CA PRO A 69 -53.54 21.47 -18.05
C PRO A 69 -53.16 21.16 -16.59
N PRO A 70 -53.85 20.23 -15.91
CA PRO A 70 -53.56 19.89 -14.53
C PRO A 70 -52.19 19.22 -14.38
N PHE A 71 -51.56 19.43 -13.22
CA PHE A 71 -50.29 18.79 -12.86
C PHE A 71 -50.41 17.25 -12.83
N PRO A 72 -49.34 16.51 -13.18
CA PRO A 72 -49.31 15.07 -13.05
C PRO A 72 -49.45 14.66 -11.56
N PRO A 73 -50.00 13.46 -11.27
CA PRO A 73 -50.13 12.97 -9.90
C PRO A 73 -48.75 12.76 -9.25
N PRO A 74 -48.66 12.85 -7.90
CA PRO A 74 -47.41 12.62 -7.19
C PRO A 74 -46.91 11.18 -7.40
N PRO A 75 -45.57 10.95 -7.36
CA PRO A 75 -45.00 9.63 -7.57
C PRO A 75 -45.55 8.62 -6.56
N THR A 76 -45.84 7.41 -7.05
CA THR A 76 -46.27 6.29 -6.22
C THR A 76 -45.19 5.94 -5.18
N LYS A 77 -45.63 5.47 -4.00
CA LYS A 77 -44.70 5.04 -2.94
C LYS A 77 -43.69 4.03 -3.51
N PRO A 78 -42.39 4.13 -3.18
CA PRO A 78 -41.42 3.12 -3.58
C PRO A 78 -41.86 1.75 -3.02
N PRO A 79 -41.54 0.65 -3.72
CA PRO A 79 -41.86 -0.67 -3.23
C PRO A 79 -41.25 -0.87 -1.84
N LYS A 80 -41.98 -1.56 -0.95
CA LYS A 80 -41.43 -1.96 0.35
C LYS A 80 -40.11 -2.68 0.10
N LYS A 81 -39.01 -2.20 0.70
CA LYS A 81 -37.79 -2.99 0.80
C LYS A 81 -38.14 -4.28 1.54
N THR A 82 -38.24 -5.38 0.81
CA THR A 82 -38.21 -6.72 1.40
C THR A 82 -36.87 -6.85 2.10
N HIS A 83 -36.90 -7.05 3.42
CA HIS A 83 -35.70 -7.47 4.12
C HIS A 83 -35.20 -8.78 3.48
N PRO A 84 -33.88 -8.98 3.35
CA PRO A 84 -33.37 -10.32 3.06
C PRO A 84 -33.92 -11.29 4.12
N PRO A 85 -34.15 -12.57 3.77
CA PRO A 85 -34.59 -13.56 4.75
C PRO A 85 -33.60 -13.59 5.92
N PRO A 86 -34.07 -13.81 7.16
CA PRO A 86 -33.17 -13.98 8.29
C PRO A 86 -32.20 -15.11 8.00
N SER A 87 -30.93 -14.91 8.37
CA SER A 87 -29.88 -15.92 8.23
C SER A 87 -30.34 -17.24 8.86
N PRO A 88 -30.06 -18.41 8.25
CA PRO A 88 -30.23 -19.67 8.96
C PRO A 88 -29.41 -19.61 10.27
N PRO A 89 -29.92 -20.17 11.38
CA PRO A 89 -29.14 -20.23 12.61
C PRO A 89 -27.87 -21.03 12.34
N LEU A 90 -26.74 -20.54 12.85
CA LEU A 90 -25.47 -21.27 12.78
C LEU A 90 -25.64 -22.65 13.46
N PRO A 91 -24.95 -23.69 12.96
CA PRO A 91 -24.90 -24.96 13.66
C PRO A 91 -24.31 -24.74 15.07
N PRO A 92 -24.72 -25.54 16.08
CA PRO A 92 -24.09 -25.47 17.39
C PRO A 92 -22.59 -25.82 17.25
N PRO A 93 -21.69 -25.11 17.95
CA PRO A 93 -20.26 -25.35 17.86
C PRO A 93 -19.95 -26.79 18.29
N THR A 94 -19.09 -27.46 17.54
CA THR A 94 -18.63 -28.81 17.90
C THR A 94 -17.44 -28.68 18.87
N PRO A 95 -17.11 -29.70 19.69
CA PRO A 95 -15.97 -29.64 20.61
C PRO A 95 -14.58 -29.54 19.93
N THR A 96 -14.55 -29.39 18.61
CA THR A 96 -13.36 -29.40 17.74
C THR A 96 -13.33 -28.26 16.72
N THR A 97 -14.34 -27.38 16.66
CA THR A 97 -14.32 -26.22 15.74
C THR A 97 -13.55 -25.05 16.34
N THR A 98 -12.72 -24.40 15.52
CA THR A 98 -12.04 -23.15 15.88
C THR A 98 -12.92 -21.94 15.57
N THR A 99 -12.71 -20.81 16.28
CA THR A 99 -13.40 -19.55 15.98
C THR A 99 -13.17 -19.08 14.53
N THR A 100 -12.01 -19.42 13.96
CA THR A 100 -11.66 -19.16 12.56
C THR A 100 -12.50 -19.98 11.58
N GLN A 101 -12.74 -21.26 11.86
CA GLN A 101 -13.67 -22.10 11.08
C GLN A 101 -15.10 -21.59 11.19
N GLU A 102 -15.58 -21.29 12.40
CA GLU A 102 -16.96 -20.83 12.64
C GLU A 102 -17.25 -19.49 11.93
N LEU A 103 -16.30 -18.55 11.95
CA LEU A 103 -16.38 -17.31 11.18
C LEU A 103 -16.36 -17.56 9.66
N ARG A 104 -15.54 -18.50 9.16
CA ARG A 104 -15.53 -18.87 7.75
C ARG A 104 -16.86 -19.44 7.29
N GLU A 105 -17.47 -20.34 8.07
CA GLU A 105 -18.78 -20.91 7.76
C GLU A 105 -19.87 -19.83 7.78
N ALA A 106 -19.85 -18.93 8.77
CA ALA A 106 -20.78 -17.81 8.85
C ALA A 106 -20.65 -16.81 7.68
N PHE A 107 -19.44 -16.58 7.16
CA PHE A 107 -19.16 -15.60 6.10
C PHE A 107 -19.40 -16.15 4.69
N ARG A 108 -19.22 -17.47 4.48
CA ARG A 108 -19.34 -18.14 3.17
C ARG A 108 -20.66 -17.84 2.42
N PRO A 109 -21.86 -17.83 3.05
CA PRO A 109 -23.12 -17.48 2.36
C PRO A 109 -23.20 -16.05 1.82
N TYR A 110 -22.37 -15.13 2.30
CA TYR A 110 -22.36 -13.72 1.90
C TYR A 110 -21.24 -13.37 0.91
N GLY A 111 -20.30 -14.30 0.67
CA GLY A 111 -19.08 -14.02 -0.10
C GLY A 111 -18.16 -13.00 0.57
N TRP A 112 -18.21 -12.87 1.90
CA TRP A 112 -17.33 -12.00 2.67
C TRP A 112 -15.96 -12.65 2.87
N MET A 113 -14.90 -11.84 2.76
CA MET A 113 -13.56 -12.27 3.13
C MET A 113 -13.37 -12.28 4.65
N LEU A 114 -12.58 -13.24 5.13
CA LEU A 114 -12.08 -13.35 6.49
C LEU A 114 -10.56 -13.43 6.41
N THR A 115 -9.88 -12.41 6.94
CA THR A 115 -8.41 -12.34 7.04
C THR A 115 -8.01 -12.03 8.49
N ALA A 116 -6.75 -12.28 8.84
CA ALA A 116 -6.20 -11.94 10.15
C ALA A 116 -4.84 -11.27 10.01
N ALA A 117 -4.51 -10.40 10.97
CA ALA A 117 -3.14 -9.94 11.19
C ALA A 117 -2.46 -10.88 12.18
N VAL A 118 -1.28 -11.40 11.83
CA VAL A 118 -0.58 -12.45 12.59
C VAL A 118 0.88 -12.08 12.86
N ALA A 119 1.41 -12.54 13.99
CA ALA A 119 2.72 -12.12 14.52
C ALA A 119 3.90 -12.66 13.72
N ALA A 120 5.02 -11.93 13.74
CA ALA A 120 6.25 -12.30 13.04
C ALA A 120 7.29 -13.08 13.88
N GLY A 121 7.26 -12.93 15.21
CA GLY A 121 8.23 -13.57 16.11
C GLY A 121 7.93 -15.04 16.32
N LYS A 122 8.91 -15.93 16.03
CA LYS A 122 8.74 -17.40 16.02
C LYS A 122 8.05 -17.94 17.28
N SER A 123 8.49 -17.53 18.47
CA SER A 123 7.90 -18.00 19.75
C SER A 123 6.39 -17.75 19.88
N THR A 124 5.84 -16.73 19.22
CA THR A 124 4.38 -16.49 19.18
C THR A 124 3.69 -17.40 18.16
N ILE A 125 4.35 -17.69 17.03
CA ILE A 125 3.83 -18.60 16.00
C ILE A 125 3.70 -20.00 16.62
N ASP A 126 4.81 -20.54 17.12
CA ASP A 126 4.96 -21.87 17.73
C ASP A 126 3.99 -22.18 18.88
N THR A 127 3.44 -21.15 19.53
CA THR A 127 2.63 -21.30 20.75
C THR A 127 1.20 -20.78 20.65
N ALA A 128 0.85 -20.05 19.59
CA ALA A 128 -0.48 -19.44 19.45
C ALA A 128 -1.20 -19.73 18.13
N TYR A 129 -0.51 -20.26 17.11
CA TYR A 129 -1.10 -20.46 15.78
C TYR A 129 -1.04 -21.92 15.32
N ASP A 130 -2.21 -22.47 14.97
CA ASP A 130 -2.33 -23.64 14.10
C ASP A 130 -2.29 -23.12 12.65
N ILE A 131 -1.12 -23.21 12.00
CA ILE A 131 -0.92 -22.64 10.66
C ILE A 131 -1.79 -23.34 9.61
N ASP A 132 -2.05 -24.64 9.75
CA ASP A 132 -2.95 -25.39 8.87
C ASP A 132 -4.41 -24.93 9.04
N ASP A 133 -4.92 -24.75 10.27
CA ASP A 133 -6.27 -24.19 10.46
C ASP A 133 -6.39 -22.76 9.93
N LEU A 134 -5.42 -21.90 10.24
CA LEU A 134 -5.42 -20.51 9.75
C LEU A 134 -5.35 -20.46 8.22
N ALA A 135 -4.51 -21.29 7.60
CA ALA A 135 -4.40 -21.40 6.15
C ALA A 135 -5.67 -21.94 5.49
N ASN A 136 -6.39 -22.88 6.11
CA ASN A 136 -7.65 -23.39 5.58
C ASN A 136 -8.82 -22.41 5.81
N SER A 137 -8.85 -21.74 6.96
CA SER A 137 -9.96 -20.89 7.41
C SER A 137 -9.89 -19.44 6.89
N LEU A 138 -8.71 -18.89 6.59
CA LEU A 138 -8.54 -17.50 6.13
C LEU A 138 -8.40 -17.38 4.60
N ASP A 139 -8.77 -16.23 4.04
CA ASP A 139 -8.47 -15.90 2.64
C ASP A 139 -7.01 -15.44 2.52
N PHE A 140 -6.57 -14.61 3.49
CA PHE A 140 -5.21 -14.10 3.60
C PHE A 140 -4.73 -14.01 5.06
N LEU A 141 -3.43 -14.24 5.25
CA LEU A 141 -2.70 -14.03 6.50
C LEU A 141 -1.81 -12.79 6.32
N HIS A 142 -2.15 -11.70 7.00
CA HIS A 142 -1.37 -10.46 6.97
C HIS A 142 -0.24 -10.54 8.01
N ILE A 143 0.96 -10.90 7.56
CA ILE A 143 2.12 -11.09 8.44
C ILE A 143 2.62 -9.73 8.92
N MET A 144 2.58 -9.48 10.22
CA MET A 144 3.07 -8.22 10.84
C MET A 144 4.61 -8.23 10.92
N ALA A 145 5.29 -8.22 9.78
CA ALA A 145 6.74 -8.34 9.63
C ALA A 145 7.47 -7.00 9.92
N TYR A 146 7.24 -6.49 11.12
CA TYR A 146 7.77 -5.25 11.70
C TYR A 146 7.69 -5.35 13.23
N ASP A 147 8.17 -4.33 13.96
CA ASP A 147 8.33 -4.37 15.42
C ASP A 147 9.24 -5.51 15.92
N TYR A 148 10.22 -5.92 15.11
CA TYR A 148 11.25 -6.88 15.53
C TYR A 148 12.16 -6.32 16.62
N HIS A 149 12.43 -5.01 16.56
CA HIS A 149 13.24 -4.27 17.53
C HIS A 149 12.61 -2.94 17.90
N GLY A 150 12.89 -2.47 19.12
CA GLY A 150 12.36 -1.21 19.63
C GLY A 150 12.89 -0.88 21.03
N LYS A 151 12.43 0.23 21.63
CA LYS A 151 12.95 0.77 22.91
C LYS A 151 12.94 -0.19 24.11
N TRP A 152 12.25 -1.33 23.99
CA TRP A 152 12.25 -2.42 24.94
C TRP A 152 13.59 -3.18 25.00
N ASP A 153 14.37 -3.21 23.90
CA ASP A 153 15.61 -3.99 23.77
C ASP A 153 16.81 -3.44 24.57
N ARG A 154 16.77 -2.18 25.01
CA ARG A 154 17.91 -1.43 25.60
C ARG A 154 19.17 -1.32 24.73
N ARG A 155 19.05 -1.67 23.45
CA ARG A 155 20.04 -1.44 22.39
C ARG A 155 19.32 -1.00 21.11
N THR A 156 20.03 -0.39 20.16
CA THR A 156 19.46 -0.08 18.84
C THR A 156 19.21 -1.36 18.03
N GLY A 157 18.10 -1.39 17.31
CA GLY A 157 17.77 -2.45 16.38
C GLY A 157 16.81 -1.93 15.32
N HIS A 158 16.79 -2.54 14.14
CA HIS A 158 15.97 -2.05 13.04
C HIS A 158 14.51 -2.51 13.17
N ASN A 159 13.55 -1.65 12.85
CA ASN A 159 12.10 -1.96 12.94
C ASN A 159 11.73 -3.24 12.16
N ALA A 160 12.22 -3.36 10.93
CA ALA A 160 11.94 -4.45 10.01
C ALA A 160 13.14 -4.78 9.10
N PRO A 161 14.21 -5.43 9.57
CA PRO A 161 15.31 -5.86 8.70
C PRO A 161 14.81 -6.96 7.73
N LEU A 162 15.29 -6.97 6.48
CA LEU A 162 14.90 -8.00 5.49
C LEU A 162 15.59 -9.34 5.77
N TYR A 163 16.87 -9.30 6.14
CA TYR A 163 17.71 -10.45 6.51
C TYR A 163 18.44 -10.15 7.82
N SER A 164 18.95 -11.19 8.49
CA SER A 164 19.86 -11.09 9.64
C SER A 164 21.33 -10.84 9.21
N ARG A 165 22.20 -10.56 10.19
CA ARG A 165 23.66 -10.56 10.05
C ARG A 165 24.27 -11.86 10.59
N GLU A 166 25.49 -12.17 10.15
CA GLU A 166 26.25 -13.32 10.66
C GLU A 166 26.67 -13.14 12.13
N ASP A 167 26.91 -11.89 12.55
CA ASP A 167 27.40 -11.49 13.88
C ASP A 167 26.29 -11.08 14.87
N GLU A 168 25.02 -11.34 14.54
CA GLU A 168 23.90 -11.26 15.49
C GLU A 168 23.88 -12.49 16.42
N PRO A 169 23.36 -12.36 17.67
CA PRO A 169 23.02 -13.50 18.52
C PRO A 169 22.04 -14.45 17.83
N GLU A 170 22.12 -15.75 18.14
CA GLU A 170 21.35 -16.79 17.42
C GLU A 170 19.84 -16.62 17.62
N GLU A 171 19.43 -16.17 18.81
CA GLU A 171 18.06 -15.78 19.12
C GLU A 171 17.54 -14.58 18.30
N GLU A 172 18.42 -13.71 17.82
CA GLU A 172 18.08 -12.52 17.01
C GLU A 172 18.09 -12.80 15.50
N LYS A 173 18.77 -13.86 15.03
CA LYS A 173 18.77 -14.25 13.60
C LYS A 173 17.39 -14.66 13.07
N MET A 174 16.41 -14.86 13.93
CA MET A 174 15.00 -15.07 13.56
C MET A 174 14.18 -13.77 13.48
N LEU A 175 14.70 -12.62 13.93
CA LEU A 175 14.01 -11.34 14.01
C LEU A 175 14.14 -10.51 12.72
N ASN A 176 13.81 -11.13 11.57
CA ASN A 176 13.80 -10.46 10.28
C ASN A 176 12.73 -11.04 9.33
N VAL A 177 12.39 -10.27 8.29
CA VAL A 177 11.32 -10.59 7.33
C VAL A 177 11.52 -11.95 6.65
N ALA A 178 12.74 -12.27 6.21
CA ALA A 178 13.04 -13.53 5.54
C ALA A 178 12.88 -14.75 6.47
N SER A 179 13.43 -14.67 7.69
CA SER A 179 13.29 -15.72 8.70
C SER A 179 11.82 -15.94 9.09
N THR A 180 11.05 -14.88 9.32
CA THR A 180 9.60 -14.98 9.59
C THR A 180 8.84 -15.65 8.45
N LEU A 181 9.02 -15.19 7.21
CA LEU A 181 8.32 -15.77 6.06
C LEU A 181 8.70 -17.24 5.83
N LYS A 182 9.96 -17.62 6.11
CA LYS A 182 10.38 -19.02 6.07
C LYS A 182 9.60 -19.88 7.06
N VAL A 183 9.39 -19.43 8.30
CA VAL A 183 8.63 -20.17 9.32
C VAL A 183 7.21 -20.48 8.83
N TYR A 184 6.46 -19.48 8.37
CA TYR A 184 5.10 -19.69 7.85
C TYR A 184 5.06 -20.68 6.66
N LEU A 185 6.07 -20.64 5.77
CA LEU A 185 6.18 -21.53 4.61
C LEU A 185 6.60 -22.96 4.98
N ASP A 186 7.52 -23.11 5.95
CA ASP A 186 7.94 -24.41 6.50
C ASP A 186 6.78 -25.10 7.24
N GLU A 187 5.93 -24.32 7.90
CA GLU A 187 4.72 -24.75 8.64
C GLU A 187 3.47 -24.88 7.74
N GLY A 188 3.65 -24.90 6.41
CA GLY A 188 2.63 -25.33 5.45
C GLY A 188 1.72 -24.24 4.87
N ALA A 189 1.88 -22.97 5.25
CA ALA A 189 1.01 -21.90 4.74
C ALA A 189 1.18 -21.71 3.21
N PRO A 190 0.09 -21.77 2.41
CA PRO A 190 0.17 -21.53 0.97
C PRO A 190 0.69 -20.12 0.67
N PRO A 191 1.75 -19.95 -0.16
CA PRO A 191 2.36 -18.64 -0.43
C PRO A 191 1.33 -17.60 -0.88
N GLU A 192 0.39 -17.98 -1.75
CA GLU A 192 -0.65 -17.13 -2.29
C GLU A 192 -1.66 -16.59 -1.24
N LYS A 193 -1.68 -17.17 -0.03
CA LYS A 193 -2.44 -16.65 1.11
C LYS A 193 -1.62 -15.74 2.03
N LEU A 194 -0.29 -15.77 1.96
CA LEU A 194 0.57 -14.90 2.76
C LEU A 194 0.61 -13.49 2.18
N VAL A 195 0.45 -12.49 3.04
CA VAL A 195 0.51 -11.06 2.68
C VAL A 195 1.51 -10.37 3.58
N LEU A 196 2.66 -9.97 3.03
CA LEU A 196 3.76 -9.37 3.79
C LEU A 196 3.42 -7.95 4.26
N GLY A 197 3.34 -7.74 5.58
CA GLY A 197 3.19 -6.41 6.18
C GLY A 197 4.45 -5.57 6.07
N LEU A 198 4.27 -4.28 5.80
CA LEU A 198 5.31 -3.28 5.63
C LEU A 198 5.02 -2.08 6.53
N GLY A 199 5.92 -1.82 7.48
CA GLY A 199 5.80 -0.70 8.41
C GLY A 199 6.18 0.62 7.74
N PHE A 200 5.23 1.54 7.57
CA PHE A 200 5.43 2.90 7.09
C PHE A 200 5.87 3.84 8.22
N TYR A 201 6.75 3.36 9.09
CA TYR A 201 7.21 4.01 10.32
C TYR A 201 8.58 3.47 10.72
N GLY A 202 9.28 4.22 11.57
CA GLY A 202 10.51 3.80 12.22
C GLY A 202 10.33 3.59 13.72
N ARG A 203 11.18 2.73 14.28
CA ARG A 203 11.37 2.59 15.73
C ARG A 203 12.56 3.45 16.16
N THR A 204 12.38 4.18 17.25
CA THR A 204 13.29 5.26 17.67
C THR A 204 13.95 4.95 19.00
N PHE A 205 15.14 5.54 19.22
CA PHE A 205 15.93 5.35 20.42
C PHE A 205 16.72 6.62 20.76
N ASN A 206 17.06 6.79 22.04
CA ASN A 206 18.14 7.66 22.48
C ASN A 206 19.36 6.80 22.81
N LEU A 207 20.49 7.03 22.16
CA LEU A 207 21.77 6.37 22.43
C LEU A 207 22.28 6.73 23.84
N ALA A 208 22.95 5.77 24.49
CA ALA A 208 23.65 6.01 25.74
C ALA A 208 24.97 6.78 25.53
N ASP A 209 25.70 6.47 24.45
CA ASP A 209 26.84 7.25 23.95
C ASP A 209 26.63 7.56 22.45
N PRO A 210 26.63 8.84 22.02
CA PRO A 210 26.59 9.23 20.60
C PRO A 210 27.69 8.62 19.71
N GLN A 211 28.82 8.18 20.28
CA GLN A 211 29.89 7.50 19.53
C GLN A 211 29.53 6.05 19.19
N GLU A 212 28.74 5.39 20.04
CA GLU A 212 28.16 4.07 19.78
C GLU A 212 26.81 4.23 19.09
N ASN A 213 26.81 4.31 17.75
CA ASN A 213 25.63 4.69 16.96
C ASN A 213 25.24 3.67 15.86
N GLY A 214 25.87 2.50 15.85
CA GLY A 214 25.52 1.40 14.94
C GLY A 214 24.21 0.68 15.32
N ILE A 215 24.01 -0.51 14.74
CA ILE A 215 23.06 -1.53 15.23
C ILE A 215 23.64 -2.19 16.49
N ALA A 216 22.78 -2.59 17.43
CA ALA A 216 23.10 -3.17 18.73
C ALA A 216 23.84 -2.24 19.72
N ALA A 217 23.89 -0.93 19.44
CA ALA A 217 24.50 0.06 20.33
C ALA A 217 23.63 0.32 21.57
N PRO A 218 24.19 0.55 22.78
CA PRO A 218 23.40 0.71 24.01
C PRO A 218 22.50 1.95 24.00
N THR A 219 21.28 1.82 24.53
CA THR A 219 20.28 2.90 24.54
C THR A 219 19.79 3.24 25.95
N LEU A 220 19.35 4.48 26.11
CA LEU A 220 18.70 4.97 27.34
C LEU A 220 17.33 4.31 27.52
N THR A 221 16.75 4.49 28.71
CA THR A 221 15.40 3.98 28.99
C THR A 221 14.29 4.72 28.24
N THR A 222 14.60 5.90 27.71
CA THR A 222 13.72 6.78 26.95
C THR A 222 14.04 6.75 25.45
N ALA A 223 13.07 7.12 24.63
CA ALA A 223 13.20 7.22 23.19
C ALA A 223 12.60 8.53 22.64
N LEU A 224 12.52 8.66 21.33
CA LEU A 224 11.99 9.86 20.66
C LEU A 224 10.51 9.67 20.35
N ALA A 225 9.70 10.70 20.59
CA ALA A 225 8.33 10.75 20.12
C ALA A 225 8.24 11.60 18.84
N GLY A 226 7.51 11.12 17.84
CA GLY A 226 7.19 11.93 16.66
C GLY A 226 6.35 13.17 17.02
N PRO A 227 6.52 14.32 16.33
CA PRO A 227 5.79 15.56 16.63
C PRO A 227 4.27 15.46 16.43
N TYR A 228 3.82 14.54 15.58
CA TYR A 228 2.43 14.29 15.21
C TYR A 228 1.92 13.00 15.86
N THR A 229 2.69 11.91 15.78
CA THR A 229 2.35 10.58 16.32
C THR A 229 2.41 10.52 17.84
N LYS A 230 3.37 11.22 18.46
CA LYS A 230 3.51 11.44 19.90
C LYS A 230 3.67 10.18 20.77
N GLU A 231 3.91 9.02 20.16
CA GLU A 231 4.32 7.79 20.83
C GLU A 231 5.85 7.78 20.99
N GLU A 232 6.33 7.69 22.24
CA GLU A 232 7.76 7.55 22.53
C GLU A 232 8.28 6.18 22.04
N GLY A 233 9.28 6.16 21.17
CA GLY A 233 9.79 4.94 20.53
C GLY A 233 9.27 4.70 19.12
N PHE A 234 8.45 5.61 18.57
CA PHE A 234 7.79 5.50 17.27
C PHE A 234 7.87 6.83 16.51
N MET A 235 7.95 6.75 15.19
CA MET A 235 7.85 7.91 14.31
C MET A 235 7.36 7.47 12.92
N GLY A 236 6.34 8.13 12.37
CA GLY A 236 5.82 7.83 11.02
C GLY A 236 6.82 8.22 9.93
N TYR A 237 6.75 7.56 8.76
CA TYR A 237 7.64 7.89 7.64
C TYR A 237 7.52 9.36 7.21
N ASN A 238 6.32 9.93 7.26
CA ASN A 238 6.04 11.36 7.06
C ASN A 238 6.89 12.27 7.98
N GLU A 239 6.95 11.97 9.28
CA GLU A 239 7.74 12.70 10.27
C GLU A 239 9.25 12.53 10.02
N ILE A 240 9.66 11.31 9.65
CA ILE A 240 11.05 10.95 9.35
C ILE A 240 11.55 11.70 8.11
N CYS A 241 10.79 11.69 7.02
CA CYS A 241 11.18 12.37 5.79
C CYS A 241 11.04 13.90 5.89
N GLU A 242 10.13 14.42 6.74
CA GLU A 242 10.08 15.84 7.07
C GLU A 242 11.36 16.26 7.81
N LYS A 243 11.86 15.45 8.76
CA LYS A 243 13.17 15.70 9.38
C LYS A 243 14.31 15.68 8.37
N GLN A 244 14.37 14.70 7.48
CA GLN A 244 15.43 14.62 6.45
C GLN A 244 15.43 15.82 5.49
N THR A 245 14.28 16.45 5.26
CA THR A 245 14.15 17.62 4.36
C THR A 245 14.29 18.96 5.07
N THR A 246 13.78 19.11 6.29
CA THR A 246 13.86 20.35 7.08
C THR A 246 15.16 20.49 7.86
N GLU A 247 15.71 19.39 8.37
CA GLU A 247 16.98 19.29 9.12
C GLU A 247 18.11 18.81 8.21
N LYS A 248 18.06 19.17 6.92
CA LYS A 248 18.92 18.65 5.86
C LYS A 248 20.41 18.87 6.14
N GLY A 249 21.16 17.77 6.20
CA GLY A 249 22.60 17.77 6.51
C GLY A 249 22.94 17.71 8.01
N LEU A 250 21.94 17.71 8.90
CA LEU A 250 22.14 17.48 10.34
C LEU A 250 22.04 15.99 10.74
N TRP A 251 21.61 15.12 9.81
CA TRP A 251 21.45 13.69 10.02
C TRP A 251 22.44 12.88 9.17
N THR A 252 23.12 11.94 9.81
CA THR A 252 23.89 10.89 9.15
C THR A 252 22.93 9.78 8.74
N LEU A 253 22.69 9.63 7.42
CA LEU A 253 21.90 8.54 6.87
C LEU A 253 22.82 7.35 6.57
N VAL A 254 22.46 6.16 7.03
CA VAL A 254 23.26 4.93 6.87
C VAL A 254 22.41 3.84 6.25
N TRP A 255 22.91 3.21 5.17
CA TRP A 255 22.30 2.01 4.60
C TRP A 255 22.95 0.75 5.20
N GLN A 256 22.18 -0.06 5.92
CA GLN A 256 22.65 -1.33 6.46
C GLN A 256 22.59 -2.38 5.35
N LYS A 257 23.73 -2.63 4.70
CA LYS A 257 23.87 -3.51 3.53
C LYS A 257 23.30 -4.92 3.73
N THR A 258 23.44 -5.54 4.90
CA THR A 258 22.95 -6.92 5.10
C THR A 258 21.45 -6.94 5.36
N HIS A 259 20.96 -6.05 6.24
CA HIS A 259 19.53 -5.91 6.53
C HIS A 259 18.71 -5.35 5.35
N GLN A 260 19.35 -4.71 4.36
CA GLN A 260 18.73 -4.05 3.20
C GLN A 260 17.71 -2.95 3.60
N VAL A 261 18.09 -2.13 4.58
CA VAL A 261 17.27 -1.06 5.17
C VAL A 261 18.13 0.14 5.59
N PRO A 262 17.56 1.36 5.65
CA PRO A 262 18.24 2.53 6.19
C PRO A 262 18.05 2.70 7.71
N TYR A 263 18.95 3.46 8.32
CA TYR A 263 18.71 4.12 9.60
C TYR A 263 19.36 5.51 9.58
N MET A 264 18.96 6.38 10.51
CA MET A 264 19.48 7.74 10.61
C MET A 264 19.87 8.10 12.04
N ILE A 265 21.04 8.76 12.16
CA ILE A 265 21.66 9.20 13.41
C ILE A 265 21.75 10.72 13.41
N ARG A 266 21.51 11.36 14.55
CA ARG A 266 21.90 12.76 14.81
C ARG A 266 22.08 12.96 16.31
N ASP A 267 23.16 13.59 16.76
CA ASP A 267 23.42 13.78 18.19
C ASP A 267 23.33 12.42 18.94
N ASN A 268 22.47 12.26 19.95
CA ASN A 268 22.17 10.96 20.57
C ASN A 268 20.90 10.28 19.99
N MET A 269 20.31 10.81 18.92
CA MET A 269 19.07 10.31 18.32
C MET A 269 19.35 9.22 17.28
N TRP A 270 18.61 8.11 17.35
CA TRP A 270 18.70 7.01 16.39
C TRP A 270 17.30 6.57 15.93
N ILE A 271 17.11 6.38 14.62
CA ILE A 271 15.84 5.96 14.02
C ILE A 271 16.10 4.91 12.93
N GLY A 272 15.55 3.72 13.09
CA GLY A 272 15.55 2.65 12.07
C GLY A 272 14.18 2.53 11.42
N TYR A 273 14.10 2.67 10.09
CA TYR A 273 12.87 2.91 9.36
C TYR A 273 12.92 2.34 7.93
N ASP A 274 11.76 2.20 7.28
CA ASP A 274 11.68 1.80 5.87
C ASP A 274 11.56 2.99 4.91
N ASP A 275 12.23 2.90 3.77
CA ASP A 275 12.21 3.91 2.70
C ASP A 275 11.76 3.31 1.35
N PRO A 276 11.62 4.12 0.28
CA PRO A 276 11.22 3.62 -1.04
C PRO A 276 12.12 2.52 -1.63
N ILE A 277 13.38 2.40 -1.18
CA ILE A 277 14.32 1.37 -1.64
C ILE A 277 14.09 0.08 -0.84
N SER A 278 14.09 0.14 0.49
CA SER A 278 13.89 -1.06 1.33
C SER A 278 12.50 -1.68 1.14
N VAL A 279 11.47 -0.84 0.99
CA VAL A 279 10.11 -1.27 0.62
C VAL A 279 10.09 -1.97 -0.73
N SER A 280 10.80 -1.44 -1.74
CA SER A 280 10.88 -2.08 -3.07
C SER A 280 11.56 -3.45 -3.01
N LEU A 281 12.62 -3.58 -2.20
CA LEU A 281 13.37 -4.83 -2.02
C LEU A 281 12.52 -5.90 -1.29
N LYS A 282 11.75 -5.51 -0.28
CA LYS A 282 10.80 -6.38 0.42
C LYS A 282 9.66 -6.86 -0.49
N VAL A 283 9.14 -5.98 -1.34
CA VAL A 283 8.13 -6.35 -2.34
C VAL A 283 8.71 -7.32 -3.38
N ALA A 284 9.92 -7.08 -3.87
CA ALA A 284 10.60 -8.01 -4.78
C ALA A 284 10.86 -9.38 -4.11
N TYR A 285 11.20 -9.41 -2.82
CA TYR A 285 11.36 -10.64 -2.04
C TYR A 285 10.03 -11.40 -1.88
N ALA A 286 8.93 -10.71 -1.56
CA ALA A 286 7.59 -11.29 -1.51
C ALA A 286 7.17 -11.87 -2.88
N GLN A 287 7.46 -11.17 -3.98
CA GLN A 287 7.17 -11.69 -5.33
C GLN A 287 8.06 -12.89 -5.71
N LYS A 288 9.33 -12.92 -5.27
CA LYS A 288 10.23 -14.08 -5.44
C LYS A 288 9.71 -15.33 -4.73
N LEU A 289 9.08 -15.17 -3.56
CA LEU A 289 8.44 -16.26 -2.82
C LEU A 289 7.02 -16.60 -3.33
N GLY A 290 6.51 -15.88 -4.33
CA GLY A 290 5.15 -16.10 -4.87
C GLY A 290 4.03 -15.67 -3.93
N LEU A 291 4.29 -14.76 -2.98
CA LEU A 291 3.30 -14.37 -1.96
C LEU A 291 2.06 -13.69 -2.58
N GLY A 292 0.92 -13.84 -1.91
CA GLY A 292 -0.37 -13.26 -2.32
C GLY A 292 -0.37 -11.72 -2.43
N GLY A 293 0.50 -11.04 -1.69
CA GLY A 293 0.73 -9.60 -1.84
C GLY A 293 1.48 -8.97 -0.68
N VAL A 294 1.25 -7.67 -0.49
CA VAL A 294 1.77 -6.91 0.66
C VAL A 294 0.68 -6.06 1.33
N MET A 295 0.87 -5.75 2.61
CA MET A 295 0.02 -4.91 3.46
C MET A 295 0.84 -3.72 3.98
N ALA A 296 0.23 -2.56 4.18
CA ALA A 296 0.91 -1.36 4.67
C ALA A 296 0.35 -0.89 6.01
N TRP A 297 1.23 -0.69 6.99
CA TRP A 297 0.90 -0.18 8.32
C TRP A 297 1.65 1.14 8.59
N ALA A 298 1.07 2.33 8.42
CA ALA A 298 -0.29 2.59 7.91
C ALA A 298 -0.26 3.68 6.82
N ILE A 299 -1.35 3.79 6.05
CA ILE A 299 -1.44 4.71 4.90
C ILE A 299 -1.32 6.20 5.29
N ASP A 300 -1.68 6.54 6.53
CA ASP A 300 -1.57 7.86 7.15
C ASP A 300 -0.17 8.18 7.71
N THR A 301 0.75 7.22 7.78
CA THR A 301 2.15 7.45 8.18
C THR A 301 3.13 7.54 6.99
N ASP A 302 2.69 7.23 5.76
CA ASP A 302 3.39 7.62 4.52
C ASP A 302 3.32 9.15 4.31
N ASP A 303 4.09 9.75 3.39
CA ASP A 303 3.95 11.17 3.05
C ASP A 303 2.70 11.43 2.18
N PHE A 304 1.52 11.32 2.80
CA PHE A 304 0.21 11.54 2.18
C PHE A 304 -0.03 13.00 1.75
N GLN A 305 0.79 13.94 2.23
CA GLN A 305 0.71 15.36 1.89
C GLN A 305 1.62 15.74 0.71
N GLY A 306 2.70 14.99 0.48
CA GLY A 306 3.76 15.36 -0.46
C GLY A 306 4.55 16.56 0.07
N VAL A 307 5.01 16.51 1.33
CA VAL A 307 5.87 17.56 1.91
C VAL A 307 7.36 17.23 1.79
N CYS A 308 7.73 15.94 1.71
CA CYS A 308 9.10 15.46 1.68
C CYS A 308 9.76 15.47 0.29
N SER A 309 9.12 16.08 -0.72
CA SER A 309 9.64 16.15 -2.08
C SER A 309 9.30 17.48 -2.75
N ASP A 310 10.28 18.09 -3.43
CA ASP A 310 10.11 19.26 -4.29
C ASP A 310 9.00 19.06 -5.34
N THR A 311 8.79 17.81 -5.77
CA THR A 311 7.76 17.42 -6.76
C THR A 311 6.34 17.30 -6.17
N ARG A 312 6.16 17.50 -4.85
CA ARG A 312 4.91 17.27 -4.12
C ARG A 312 4.35 15.85 -4.29
N MET A 313 5.23 14.85 -4.48
CA MET A 313 4.83 13.45 -4.65
C MET A 313 4.21 12.88 -3.36
N LYS A 314 2.88 12.67 -3.39
CA LYS A 314 2.14 12.01 -2.31
C LYS A 314 2.32 10.49 -2.33
N TYR A 315 2.37 9.90 -1.14
CA TYR A 315 2.50 8.47 -0.87
C TYR A 315 3.72 7.79 -1.53
N PRO A 316 4.95 8.25 -1.26
CA PRO A 316 6.17 7.67 -1.83
C PRO A 316 6.35 6.18 -1.49
N LEU A 317 6.01 5.70 -0.28
CA LEU A 317 6.15 4.28 0.05
C LEU A 317 5.12 3.42 -0.68
N LEU A 318 3.85 3.85 -0.70
CA LEU A 318 2.81 3.15 -1.48
C LEU A 318 3.09 3.17 -2.99
N ARG A 319 3.75 4.22 -3.50
CA ARG A 319 4.22 4.28 -4.90
C ARG A 319 5.38 3.33 -5.17
N ALA A 320 6.30 3.17 -4.22
CA ALA A 320 7.37 2.17 -4.31
C ALA A 320 6.79 0.76 -4.39
N ILE A 321 5.82 0.42 -3.51
CA ILE A 321 5.07 -0.84 -3.58
C ILE A 321 4.47 -1.06 -4.96
N ASN A 322 3.63 -0.13 -5.44
CA ASN A 322 2.93 -0.29 -6.71
C ASN A 322 3.92 -0.43 -7.89
N LYS A 323 5.01 0.33 -7.90
CA LYS A 323 6.06 0.23 -8.92
C LYS A 323 6.72 -1.16 -8.90
N ALA A 324 7.17 -1.62 -7.73
CA ALA A 324 7.84 -2.91 -7.58
C ALA A 324 6.91 -4.07 -7.98
N LEU A 325 5.64 -4.04 -7.52
CA LEU A 325 4.62 -5.02 -7.91
C LEU A 325 4.46 -5.10 -9.43
N THR A 326 4.36 -3.94 -10.12
CA THR A 326 4.21 -3.91 -11.58
C THR A 326 5.45 -4.32 -12.36
N ALA A 327 6.66 -4.14 -11.83
CA ALA A 327 7.89 -4.49 -12.53
C ALA A 327 7.95 -6.00 -12.83
N ASN A 328 7.83 -6.82 -11.79
CA ASN A 328 7.89 -8.28 -11.92
C ASN A 328 6.65 -8.89 -12.60
N MET A 329 5.52 -8.15 -12.71
CA MET A 329 4.39 -8.60 -13.53
C MET A 329 4.67 -8.54 -15.03
N ASN A 330 5.53 -7.62 -15.49
CA ASN A 330 5.91 -7.54 -16.91
C ASN A 330 6.91 -8.63 -17.33
N GLU A 331 7.54 -9.30 -16.36
CA GLU A 331 8.49 -10.41 -16.57
C GLU A 331 7.86 -11.79 -16.32
N ARG A 332 6.61 -11.84 -15.84
CA ARG A 332 5.91 -13.10 -15.55
C ARG A 332 5.58 -13.82 -16.88
N PRO A 333 6.04 -15.07 -17.12
CA PRO A 333 5.71 -15.79 -18.34
C PRO A 333 4.20 -15.92 -18.53
N SER A 334 3.72 -15.59 -19.74
CA SER A 334 2.30 -15.68 -20.07
C SER A 334 1.86 -17.14 -20.16
N GLU A 335 0.96 -17.54 -19.26
CA GLU A 335 0.27 -18.84 -19.19
C GLU A 335 1.17 -20.07 -19.07
N THR A 336 1.07 -20.77 -17.93
CA THR A 336 1.51 -22.17 -17.83
C THR A 336 0.82 -23.01 -18.90
N PRO A 337 1.56 -23.74 -19.76
CA PRO A 337 0.93 -24.61 -20.76
C PRO A 337 -0.01 -25.62 -20.11
N ARG A 338 -1.25 -25.68 -20.60
CA ARG A 338 -2.19 -26.76 -20.25
C ARG A 338 -1.51 -28.10 -20.61
N PRO A 339 -1.51 -29.12 -19.73
CA PRO A 339 -0.83 -30.38 -20.01
C PRO A 339 -1.43 -31.08 -21.23
N THR A 340 -0.75 -30.98 -22.36
CA THR A 340 -0.93 -31.85 -23.52
C THR A 340 -0.47 -33.27 -23.15
N LYS A 341 -1.19 -34.27 -23.61
CA LYS A 341 -0.74 -35.67 -23.48
C LYS A 341 0.56 -35.85 -24.26
N PRO A 342 1.52 -36.65 -23.76
CA PRO A 342 2.69 -37.00 -24.55
C PRO A 342 2.27 -37.86 -25.75
N SER A 343 2.51 -37.35 -26.95
CA SER A 343 2.88 -38.20 -28.08
C SER A 343 4.37 -38.52 -27.93
N LEU A 344 4.71 -39.80 -28.02
CA LEU A 344 6.08 -40.21 -28.34
C LEU A 344 6.38 -39.78 -29.78
N ASP A 345 7.63 -39.39 -30.03
CA ASP A 345 8.46 -39.78 -31.17
C ASP A 345 9.90 -39.28 -30.86
N ASP A 346 10.92 -39.92 -31.45
CA ASP A 346 12.31 -39.90 -30.97
C ASP A 346 13.24 -38.85 -31.66
N ASP A 347 14.49 -38.81 -31.19
CA ASP A 347 15.68 -38.11 -31.73
C ASP A 347 15.62 -36.55 -31.74
N ASP A 348 16.69 -35.80 -31.42
CA ASP A 348 18.11 -35.97 -31.78
C ASP A 348 19.06 -35.45 -30.66
N PHE A 349 20.35 -35.79 -30.72
CA PHE A 349 21.40 -35.43 -29.77
C PHE A 349 22.66 -34.96 -30.53
N ASP A 350 22.93 -33.65 -30.56
CA ASP A 350 24.29 -33.16 -30.82
C ASP A 350 24.69 -31.95 -29.96
N ASP A 351 25.95 -32.04 -29.57
CA ASP A 351 26.76 -31.26 -28.66
C ASP A 351 27.03 -29.81 -29.12
N ARG A 352 27.14 -28.88 -28.15
CA ARG A 352 28.35 -28.03 -27.99
C ARG A 352 28.32 -27.09 -26.79
N PHE A 353 29.33 -27.23 -25.94
CA PHE A 353 29.90 -26.13 -25.16
C PHE A 353 30.73 -25.22 -26.07
N ASP A 354 30.75 -23.91 -25.79
CA ASP A 354 31.97 -23.10 -25.91
C ASP A 354 31.94 -21.92 -24.92
N ASP A 355 33.12 -21.49 -24.48
CA ASP A 355 33.36 -20.41 -23.51
C ASP A 355 34.05 -19.24 -24.22
N SER A 356 33.63 -17.98 -23.97
CA SER A 356 34.59 -16.86 -23.80
C SER A 356 33.96 -15.50 -23.48
N ASN A 357 34.11 -15.13 -22.21
CA ASN A 357 34.50 -13.81 -21.72
C ASN A 357 35.24 -12.89 -22.73
N THR A 358 34.82 -11.61 -22.82
CA THR A 358 35.77 -10.47 -22.91
C THR A 358 35.13 -9.13 -22.53
N LEU A 359 35.94 -8.19 -22.05
CA LEU A 359 35.55 -6.80 -21.75
C LEU A 359 35.98 -5.86 -22.89
N ASP A 360 35.26 -4.75 -23.08
CA ASP A 360 35.89 -3.46 -23.38
C ASP A 360 35.21 -2.34 -22.57
N SER A 361 35.97 -1.28 -22.32
CA SER A 361 35.58 -0.13 -21.52
C SER A 361 35.63 1.15 -22.36
N ARG A 362 34.78 2.14 -22.02
CA ARG A 362 35.07 3.55 -22.28
C ARG A 362 34.18 4.48 -21.48
N GLU A 363 34.82 5.51 -20.93
CA GLU A 363 34.18 6.65 -20.30
C GLU A 363 33.72 7.66 -21.37
N HIS A 364 32.75 8.51 -21.03
CA HIS A 364 32.79 9.90 -21.50
C HIS A 364 32.07 10.85 -20.54
N GLU A 365 32.64 12.03 -20.36
CA GLU A 365 32.31 12.97 -19.28
C GLU A 365 31.42 14.16 -19.73
N SER A 366 30.95 14.94 -18.75
CA SER A 366 30.52 16.35 -18.80
C SER A 366 29.06 16.69 -19.19
N GLY A 367 28.62 17.92 -18.86
CA GLY A 367 27.29 18.43 -19.21
C GLY A 367 26.87 19.72 -18.46
N ARG A 368 26.25 19.57 -17.27
CA ARG A 368 25.83 20.67 -16.36
C ARG A 368 24.62 21.52 -16.89
N PRO A 369 24.14 22.64 -16.28
CA PRO A 369 22.76 22.65 -15.77
C PRO A 369 21.88 23.89 -16.11
N SER A 370 20.56 23.83 -15.82
CA SER A 370 19.73 24.95 -15.28
C SER A 370 18.25 24.53 -15.03
N ARG A 371 17.33 25.36 -14.49
CA ARG A 371 17.25 26.04 -13.16
C ARG A 371 15.86 26.72 -13.00
N VAL A 372 15.28 26.72 -11.78
CA VAL A 372 14.17 27.59 -11.28
C VAL A 372 12.72 27.36 -11.77
N GLY A 373 11.79 27.22 -10.80
CA GLY A 373 10.44 27.85 -10.84
C GLY A 373 9.22 26.93 -11.08
N GLY A 374 8.13 26.96 -10.29
CA GLY A 374 7.96 27.55 -8.94
C GLY A 374 6.55 28.04 -8.59
N ARG A 375 5.79 27.26 -7.78
CA ARG A 375 4.48 27.59 -7.13
C ARG A 375 3.29 27.91 -8.08
N GLY A 376 2.05 27.61 -7.75
CA GLY A 376 1.50 26.88 -6.59
C GLY A 376 -0.04 27.02 -6.51
N GLY A 377 -0.71 26.12 -5.79
CA GLY A 377 -2.16 26.18 -5.55
C GLY A 377 -2.56 25.27 -4.40
N SER A 378 -3.53 25.69 -3.59
CA SER A 378 -3.96 24.97 -2.37
C SER A 378 -5.45 24.66 -2.41
N ALA A 379 -5.82 23.45 -1.97
CA ALA A 379 -7.20 23.05 -1.70
C ALA A 379 -7.20 22.06 -0.54
N VAL A 380 -8.07 22.30 0.45
CA VAL A 380 -8.22 21.47 1.66
C VAL A 380 -9.44 20.56 1.49
N ALA A 381 -9.33 19.31 1.93
CA ALA A 381 -10.45 18.39 2.08
C ALA A 381 -10.31 17.60 3.38
N THR A 382 -11.40 17.43 4.11
CA THR A 382 -11.47 16.69 5.38
C THR A 382 -11.65 15.19 5.18
N PRO A 383 -11.16 14.35 6.12
CA PRO A 383 -11.23 12.89 6.01
C PRO A 383 -12.61 12.32 6.39
N ALA A 384 -12.89 11.10 5.91
CA ALA A 384 -14.00 10.27 6.39
C ALA A 384 -13.54 9.35 7.55
N VAL A 385 -14.48 8.90 8.37
CA VAL A 385 -14.20 8.15 9.61
C VAL A 385 -14.24 6.64 9.39
N THR A 386 -13.17 5.94 9.78
CA THR A 386 -13.14 4.48 9.95
C THR A 386 -13.47 4.13 11.40
N VAL A 387 -14.33 3.13 11.62
CA VAL A 387 -14.71 2.67 12.97
C VAL A 387 -13.91 1.43 13.34
N LEU A 388 -13.09 1.53 14.39
CA LEU A 388 -12.38 0.41 15.01
C LEU A 388 -13.22 -0.14 16.16
N LEU A 389 -13.47 -1.46 16.19
CA LEU A 389 -14.21 -2.12 17.28
C LEU A 389 -13.30 -3.08 18.05
N ALA A 390 -12.79 -2.64 19.21
CA ALA A 390 -12.03 -3.48 20.12
C ALA A 390 -12.96 -4.18 21.13
N LEU A 391 -13.00 -5.52 21.10
CA LEU A 391 -13.76 -6.31 22.08
C LEU A 391 -12.87 -6.69 23.27
N LEU A 392 -13.12 -6.03 24.42
CA LEU A 392 -12.52 -6.39 25.71
C LEU A 392 -13.30 -7.53 26.36
N LEU A 393 -12.77 -8.76 26.29
CA LEU A 393 -13.23 -9.89 27.09
C LEU A 393 -12.37 -10.05 28.35
N THR A 394 -12.75 -9.36 29.42
CA THR A 394 -12.24 -9.64 30.76
C THR A 394 -13.10 -10.72 31.43
N SER A 395 -12.50 -11.85 31.81
CA SER A 395 -13.10 -12.80 32.76
C SER A 395 -12.05 -13.24 33.79
N LEU A 396 -12.51 -13.51 35.00
CA LEU A 396 -11.66 -13.84 36.15
C LEU A 396 -11.28 -15.32 36.13
N ALA A 397 -10.01 -15.59 36.43
CA ALA A 397 -9.59 -16.83 37.08
C ALA A 397 -8.52 -16.47 38.12
N ALA A 398 -8.91 -16.51 39.40
CA ALA A 398 -8.02 -16.19 40.51
C ALA A 398 -7.69 -17.45 41.32
N ARG A 399 -6.51 -18.02 41.10
CA ARG A 399 -5.72 -18.82 42.04
C ARG A 399 -4.32 -19.09 41.50
#